data_AF-A0A1J3D0P1-F1
#
_entry.id   AF-A0A1J3D0P1-F1
#
_cell.length_a   1.000
_cell.length_b   1.000
_cell.length_c   1.000
_cell.angle_alpha   90.00
_cell.angle_beta   90.00
_cell.angle_gamma   90.00
#
_symmetry.space_group_name_H-M   'P 1'
#
loop_
_entity.id
_entity.type
_entity.pdbx_description
1 polymer ?
#
loop_
_entity_poly.entity_id
_entity_poly.type
_entity_poly.pdbx_seq_one_letter_code
_entity_poly.pdbx_strand_id
1 'polypeptide(L)'
;MLRATCFTPSLSRGCCPLLVLILRIPSVQRLHRRSVSSFRGYHTSFLPVKGIQERRLILAEHNRYLCTMPLAAKQSPASPSENLSKKAKKKAIQQSPEAVLKQKLDMCSRDGNVLEALRLYDEAKRNGVQLSQYHYNVLLYVCSLSEGATESSPNPGLSRGFDIFKQMIVDKVVPNEATFTNGARLAVAKDDPEMAFDMVKQMRAFGIQPKLRSYGPALFGFCKKGDAEKAYEVDAHMVESEVVPEEPELTALLKVSMDTKNADKVYETLQRLRDLVRQVSKSSFDMIEEWFNSEAAAKAGVKKWDVKKIRDGVVSVGGGWHGQGWLGTGKWNVTRTEMDENGVCKCCKEKLVCIDINPVETENFAASLTRLACEREVKASFNQFQEWLARHGPFDAVIDGANMGLVNQRNLNFFQLNNIVNRCRQISPSKRLPLVILHKSRVHGGPATYPKNRALLEKWKNAGALYATPPGSNDDWYWLYAAVSCRCLLLTNDEMRDHLFQLLGNSFFPRWKEKHQVRISVSRENGLKLHMPPPYSIVIQESEDGTWHVPMSVEDDLQTSRQWLCARRSKTH
;
A
#
# COMPACT_ATOMS: atom_id res chain seq x y z
N MET A 1 3.88 -11.67 -41.52
CA MET A 1 4.68 -10.67 -42.27
C MET A 1 4.25 -9.28 -41.83
N LEU A 2 5.21 -8.48 -41.33
CA LEU A 2 5.37 -7.00 -41.38
C LEU A 2 4.14 -6.11 -41.06
N ARG A 3 4.20 -5.00 -40.31
CA ARG A 3 5.18 -4.27 -39.49
C ARG A 3 4.36 -3.11 -38.88
N ALA A 4 4.51 -2.81 -37.58
CA ALA A 4 3.97 -1.58 -36.98
C ALA A 4 5.15 -0.71 -36.53
N THR A 5 5.21 0.52 -37.04
CA THR A 5 6.18 1.56 -36.70
C THR A 5 5.61 2.47 -35.60
N CYS A 6 6.33 2.57 -34.48
CA CYS A 6 6.10 3.56 -33.42
C CYS A 6 6.98 4.79 -33.67
N PHE A 7 6.36 5.98 -33.64
CA PHE A 7 7.06 7.27 -33.59
C PHE A 7 7.07 7.82 -32.15
N THR A 8 8.25 8.27 -31.74
CA THR A 8 8.54 8.99 -30.49
C THR A 8 8.33 10.50 -30.66
N PRO A 9 8.22 11.27 -29.56
CA PRO A 9 8.67 12.65 -29.56
C PRO A 9 9.81 12.91 -28.57
N SER A 10 10.64 13.86 -28.97
CA SER A 10 11.96 14.24 -28.49
C SER A 10 11.95 15.20 -27.29
N LEU A 11 12.95 15.04 -26.43
CA LEU A 11 13.31 15.95 -25.34
C LEU A 11 14.10 17.15 -25.87
N SER A 12 13.60 18.37 -25.64
CA SER A 12 14.36 19.61 -25.76
C SER A 12 14.88 20.08 -24.40
N ARG A 13 16.13 20.56 -24.40
CA ARG A 13 16.91 21.03 -23.24
C ARG A 13 16.64 22.50 -22.93
N GLY A 14 16.67 22.87 -21.65
CA GLY A 14 16.91 24.25 -21.18
C GLY A 14 17.03 24.29 -19.65
N CYS A 15 18.24 24.11 -19.10
CA CYS A 15 19.01 25.12 -18.34
C CYS A 15 18.39 25.63 -17.02
N CYS A 16 19.06 25.23 -15.93
CA CYS A 16 18.94 25.77 -14.57
C CYS A 16 20.12 26.73 -14.32
N PRO A 17 20.03 27.67 -13.35
CA PRO A 17 21.10 27.69 -12.36
C PRO A 17 20.64 27.90 -10.91
N LEU A 18 21.42 27.27 -10.03
CA LEU A 18 21.45 27.36 -8.57
C LEU A 18 21.73 28.76 -8.03
N LEU A 19 21.23 29.02 -6.81
CA LEU A 19 21.90 29.84 -5.80
C LEU A 19 21.82 29.15 -4.43
N VAL A 20 22.99 29.06 -3.78
CA VAL A 20 23.27 28.50 -2.46
C VAL A 20 23.18 29.62 -1.43
N LEU A 21 22.59 29.36 -0.26
CA LEU A 21 22.89 30.13 0.96
C LEU A 21 22.86 29.21 2.18
N ILE A 22 23.96 29.24 2.93
CA ILE A 22 24.29 28.39 4.08
C ILE A 22 24.42 29.30 5.32
N LEU A 23 23.78 28.84 6.40
CA LEU A 23 24.00 29.04 7.85
C LEU A 23 23.63 30.37 8.54
N ARG A 24 22.77 30.26 9.56
CA ARG A 24 23.16 30.27 10.99
C ARG A 24 21.98 29.80 11.88
N ILE A 25 22.19 28.74 12.65
CA ILE A 25 21.30 28.28 13.73
C ILE A 25 21.92 28.72 15.06
N PRO A 26 21.18 29.37 15.98
CA PRO A 26 21.57 29.47 17.37
C PRO A 26 21.00 28.31 18.19
N SER A 27 21.82 27.89 19.14
CA SER A 27 21.67 26.78 20.08
C SER A 27 20.77 27.11 21.28
N VAL A 28 20.27 26.03 21.89
CA VAL A 28 19.84 25.84 23.31
C VAL A 28 18.42 26.29 23.68
N GLN A 29 17.53 25.33 24.01
CA GLN A 29 17.23 24.97 25.41
C GLN A 29 16.37 23.71 25.54
N ARG A 30 16.84 22.81 26.40
CA ARG A 30 16.15 21.61 26.91
C ARG A 30 14.92 22.04 27.72
N LEU A 31 13.78 21.42 27.46
CA LEU A 31 12.66 21.39 28.40
C LEU A 31 12.08 19.98 28.50
N HIS A 32 11.68 19.67 29.73
CA HIS A 32 11.52 18.36 30.32
C HIS A 32 10.49 17.44 29.64
N ARG A 33 10.86 16.15 29.61
CA ARG A 33 9.94 15.01 29.65
C ARG A 33 8.94 15.18 30.78
N ARG A 34 7.64 15.09 30.48
CA ARG A 34 6.63 14.60 31.41
C ARG A 34 5.95 13.37 30.83
N SER A 35 5.87 12.38 31.70
CA SER A 35 5.26 11.06 31.57
C SER A 35 3.73 11.16 31.54
N VAL A 36 3.08 10.30 30.74
CA VAL A 36 1.74 9.69 30.94
C VAL A 36 1.72 8.36 30.16
N SER A 37 2.06 7.22 30.79
CA SER A 37 1.19 6.05 31.12
C SER A 37 0.33 5.51 29.95
N SER A 38 0.69 4.35 29.38
CA SER A 38 0.26 2.98 29.75
C SER A 38 -1.05 2.55 29.08
N PHE A 39 -0.97 1.57 28.17
CA PHE A 39 -2.00 0.54 27.99
C PHE A 39 -1.31 -0.83 27.82
N ARG A 40 -1.58 -1.72 28.78
CA ARG A 40 -1.30 -3.18 28.82
C ARG A 40 -1.92 -3.86 27.58
N GLY A 41 -1.39 -4.92 26.98
CA GLY A 41 -0.53 -5.98 27.49
C GLY A 41 -1.39 -7.20 27.87
N TYR A 42 -1.69 -8.08 26.90
CA TYR A 42 -2.23 -9.41 27.18
C TYR A 42 -1.08 -10.40 27.33
N HIS A 43 -0.85 -10.84 28.57
CA HIS A 43 -0.02 -11.99 28.92
C HIS A 43 -0.87 -13.27 28.89
N THR A 44 -0.38 -14.32 28.24
CA THR A 44 -0.68 -15.70 28.61
C THR A 44 0.61 -16.34 29.17
N SER A 45 0.46 -16.93 30.34
CA SER A 45 1.48 -17.56 31.18
C SER A 45 1.51 -19.06 30.98
N PHE A 46 2.68 -19.72 30.99
CA PHE A 46 2.90 -21.02 31.65
C PHE A 46 4.40 -21.29 31.93
N LEU A 47 4.62 -22.19 32.88
CA LEU A 47 5.71 -22.34 33.88
C LEU A 47 6.91 -23.21 33.41
N PRO A 48 7.99 -23.37 34.22
CA PRO A 48 9.35 -23.59 33.75
C PRO A 48 9.81 -25.05 33.76
N VAL A 49 10.81 -25.37 32.93
CA VAL A 49 11.59 -26.60 33.03
C VAL A 49 13.09 -26.26 33.05
N LYS A 50 13.79 -26.80 34.06
CA LYS A 50 15.23 -26.64 34.31
C LYS A 50 16.07 -27.53 33.36
N GLY A 51 17.09 -26.91 32.77
CA GLY A 51 18.49 -27.37 32.62
C GLY A 51 18.81 -28.72 31.94
N ILE A 52 19.67 -28.68 30.91
CA ILE A 52 21.06 -29.19 30.93
C ILE A 52 21.77 -29.01 29.56
N GLN A 53 22.99 -28.47 29.67
CA GLN A 53 24.19 -28.57 28.81
C GLN A 53 24.26 -27.99 27.40
N GLU A 54 25.01 -26.88 27.36
CA GLU A 54 25.78 -26.36 26.23
C GLU A 54 26.76 -27.40 25.65
N ARG A 55 26.74 -27.57 24.33
CA ARG A 55 27.94 -27.84 23.52
C ARG A 55 28.15 -26.66 22.57
N ARG A 56 28.91 -25.68 23.06
CA ARG A 56 29.57 -24.64 22.26
C ARG A 56 31.00 -25.07 22.01
N LEU A 57 31.38 -25.20 20.75
CA LEU A 57 32.74 -25.29 20.16
C LEU A 57 32.43 -25.33 18.65
N ILE A 58 32.77 -24.37 17.78
CA ILE A 58 33.96 -23.55 17.55
C ILE A 58 33.51 -22.33 16.70
N LEU A 59 34.31 -21.25 16.68
CA LEU A 59 34.14 -19.94 15.98
C LEU A 59 33.78 -18.75 16.88
N ALA A 60 34.30 -18.74 18.11
CA ALA A 60 34.39 -17.56 18.97
C ALA A 60 35.83 -17.07 19.14
N GLU A 61 36.57 -16.96 18.04
CA GLU A 61 37.82 -16.19 17.99
C GLU A 61 37.69 -15.24 16.81
N HIS A 62 37.59 -13.94 17.07
CA HIS A 62 37.85 -12.76 16.19
C HIS A 62 37.05 -11.51 16.62
N ASN A 63 36.21 -11.58 17.66
CA ASN A 63 35.39 -10.44 18.13
C ASN A 63 35.91 -9.76 19.41
N ARG A 64 37.22 -9.50 19.46
CA ARG A 64 37.79 -8.51 20.40
C ARG A 64 38.72 -7.62 19.59
N TYR A 65 38.74 -6.34 19.95
CA TYR A 65 39.35 -5.20 19.25
C TYR A 65 38.47 -4.61 18.14
N LEU A 66 37.75 -3.54 18.49
CA LEU A 66 37.67 -2.27 17.75
C LEU A 66 36.57 -1.39 18.36
N CYS A 67 36.86 -0.81 19.52
CA CYS A 67 36.17 0.38 20.01
C CYS A 67 37.19 1.20 20.78
N THR A 68 37.81 2.19 20.10
CA THR A 68 38.20 3.52 20.64
C THR A 68 39.05 4.33 19.64
N MET A 69 38.56 5.55 19.34
CA MET A 69 39.30 6.81 19.02
C MET A 69 39.94 6.95 17.61
N PRO A 70 40.48 8.14 17.23
CA PRO A 70 39.88 9.48 17.11
C PRO A 70 40.05 10.07 15.67
N LEU A 71 39.29 11.11 15.32
CA LEU A 71 39.46 11.85 14.05
C LEU A 71 40.69 12.78 14.11
N ALA A 72 41.78 12.40 13.45
CA ALA A 72 42.90 13.29 13.15
C ALA A 72 42.85 13.70 11.67
N ALA A 73 42.58 14.98 11.41
CA ALA A 73 42.64 15.57 10.08
C ALA A 73 44.10 15.78 9.67
N LYS A 74 44.53 15.16 8.57
CA LYS A 74 45.73 15.56 7.83
C LYS A 74 45.30 16.42 6.64
N GLN A 75 45.73 17.68 6.65
CA GLN A 75 45.73 18.55 5.46
C GLN A 75 46.90 18.15 4.55
N SER A 76 46.65 18.07 3.24
CA SER A 76 47.66 18.02 2.19
C SER A 76 47.48 19.21 1.23
N PRO A 77 48.57 19.72 0.61
CA PRO A 77 48.56 21.02 -0.05
C PRO A 77 47.97 20.96 -1.47
N ALA A 78 47.23 22.00 -1.82
CA ALA A 78 46.55 22.17 -3.10
C ALA A 78 47.53 22.49 -4.24
N SER A 79 47.33 21.84 -5.40
CA SER A 79 47.92 22.21 -6.70
C SER A 79 46.83 22.77 -7.63
N PRO A 80 47.21 23.56 -8.67
CA PRO A 80 46.36 24.59 -9.24
C PRO A 80 45.25 24.04 -10.16
N SER A 81 44.06 24.61 -10.04
CA SER A 81 42.83 24.17 -10.70
C SER A 81 42.71 24.68 -12.14
N GLU A 82 42.65 23.77 -13.11
CA GLU A 82 42.15 24.07 -14.46
C GLU A 82 40.60 24.14 -14.47
N ASN A 83 40.08 25.24 -15.02
CA ASN A 83 38.64 25.51 -15.15
C ASN A 83 38.00 24.69 -16.29
N LEU A 84 37.77 23.39 -16.05
CA LEU A 84 36.97 22.56 -16.96
C LEU A 84 35.48 22.96 -16.96
N SER A 85 34.89 23.11 -18.15
CA SER A 85 33.46 23.43 -18.29
C SER A 85 32.57 22.35 -17.67
N LYS A 86 31.40 22.74 -17.13
CA LYS A 86 30.42 21.81 -16.50
C LYS A 86 30.05 20.62 -17.40
N LYS A 87 30.12 20.79 -18.73
CA LYS A 87 29.83 19.75 -19.73
C LYS A 87 30.98 18.73 -19.86
N ALA A 88 32.23 19.17 -19.79
CA ALA A 88 33.41 18.29 -19.83
C ALA A 88 33.52 17.45 -18.54
N LYS A 89 33.27 18.07 -17.37
CA LYS A 89 33.20 17.36 -16.08
C LYS A 89 32.12 16.26 -16.08
N LYS A 90 30.93 16.54 -16.62
CA LYS A 90 29.85 15.55 -16.75
C LYS A 90 30.23 14.39 -17.68
N LYS A 91 30.93 14.67 -18.78
CA LYS A 91 31.40 13.64 -19.73
C LYS A 91 32.49 12.76 -19.12
N ALA A 92 33.43 13.33 -18.37
CA ALA A 92 34.47 12.59 -17.66
C ALA A 92 33.90 11.68 -16.57
N ILE A 93 32.93 12.16 -15.77
CA ILE A 93 32.23 11.33 -14.77
C ILE A 93 31.52 10.14 -15.43
N GLN A 94 30.89 10.37 -16.59
CA GLN A 94 30.16 9.34 -17.33
C GLN A 94 31.10 8.30 -18.00
N GLN A 95 32.38 8.63 -18.16
CA GLN A 95 33.41 7.74 -18.70
C GLN A 95 34.29 7.11 -17.61
N SER A 96 34.04 7.39 -16.33
CA SER A 96 34.77 6.76 -15.23
C SER A 96 34.58 5.23 -15.25
N PRO A 97 35.59 4.43 -14.83
CA PRO A 97 35.47 2.97 -14.79
C PRO A 97 34.25 2.49 -14.00
N GLU A 98 33.91 3.18 -12.91
CA GLU A 98 32.71 2.93 -12.11
C GLU A 98 31.41 3.21 -12.88
N ALA A 99 31.31 4.34 -13.59
CA ALA A 99 30.12 4.67 -14.38
C ALA A 99 29.93 3.73 -15.58
N VAL A 100 31.04 3.27 -16.19
CA VAL A 100 31.01 2.27 -17.26
C VAL A 100 30.55 0.92 -16.71
N LEU A 101 31.09 0.48 -15.56
CA LEU A 101 30.65 -0.74 -14.89
C LEU A 101 29.16 -0.69 -14.54
N LYS A 102 28.69 0.42 -13.99
CA LYS A 102 27.26 0.66 -13.72
C LYS A 102 26.40 0.43 -14.96
N GLN A 103 26.75 1.04 -16.09
CA GLN A 103 25.99 0.90 -17.34
C GLN A 103 25.97 -0.55 -17.85
N LYS A 104 27.12 -1.24 -17.80
CA LYS A 104 27.21 -2.65 -18.23
C LYS A 104 26.41 -3.58 -17.31
N LEU A 105 26.46 -3.38 -16.00
CA LEU A 105 25.66 -4.15 -15.05
C LEU A 105 24.16 -3.87 -15.20
N ASP A 106 23.77 -2.63 -15.47
CA ASP A 106 22.37 -2.26 -15.74
C ASP A 106 21.85 -2.99 -16.99
N MET A 107 22.68 -3.16 -18.03
CA MET A 107 22.34 -3.98 -19.21
C MET A 107 22.20 -5.46 -18.84
N CYS A 108 23.17 -6.04 -18.11
CA CYS A 108 23.09 -7.44 -17.67
C CYS A 108 21.84 -7.72 -16.84
N SER A 109 21.43 -6.76 -16.00
CA SER A 109 20.21 -6.86 -15.19
C SER A 109 18.92 -6.82 -16.00
N ARG A 110 18.91 -6.17 -17.17
CA ARG A 110 17.74 -6.15 -18.07
C ARG A 110 17.66 -7.45 -18.87
N ASP A 111 18.81 -7.96 -19.29
CA ASP A 111 18.89 -9.16 -20.13
C ASP A 111 18.90 -10.46 -19.32
N GLY A 112 18.98 -10.37 -17.99
CA GLY A 112 19.08 -11.54 -17.10
C GLY A 112 20.41 -12.31 -17.24
N ASN A 113 21.45 -11.68 -17.79
CA ASN A 113 22.71 -12.36 -18.11
C ASN A 113 23.64 -12.45 -16.89
N VAL A 114 23.48 -13.52 -16.11
CA VAL A 114 24.25 -13.75 -14.88
C VAL A 114 25.73 -14.00 -15.15
N LEU A 115 26.06 -14.77 -16.19
CA LEU A 115 27.44 -15.11 -16.51
C LEU A 115 28.25 -13.87 -16.87
N GLU A 116 27.70 -12.96 -17.67
CA GLU A 116 28.37 -11.70 -18.01
C GLU A 116 28.49 -10.79 -16.79
N ALA A 117 27.47 -10.72 -15.94
CA ALA A 117 27.55 -9.94 -14.69
C ALA A 117 28.69 -10.43 -13.77
N LEU A 118 28.86 -11.75 -13.63
CA LEU A 118 29.98 -12.35 -12.88
C LEU A 118 31.33 -12.07 -13.54
N ARG A 119 31.42 -12.16 -14.88
CA ARG A 119 32.63 -11.82 -15.63
C ARG A 119 33.05 -10.37 -15.41
N LEU A 120 32.09 -9.45 -15.43
CA LEU A 120 32.29 -8.02 -15.18
C LEU A 120 32.71 -7.74 -13.74
N TYR A 121 32.18 -8.47 -12.77
CA TYR A 121 32.63 -8.40 -11.37
C TYR A 121 34.11 -8.80 -11.24
N ASP A 122 34.50 -9.92 -11.84
CA ASP A 122 35.89 -10.40 -11.80
C ASP A 122 36.84 -9.44 -12.55
N GLU A 123 36.40 -8.89 -13.67
CA GLU A 123 37.14 -7.87 -14.43
C GLU A 123 37.33 -6.58 -13.60
N ALA A 124 36.27 -6.09 -12.94
CA ALA A 124 36.33 -4.90 -12.09
C ALA A 124 37.31 -5.09 -10.93
N LYS A 125 37.31 -6.27 -10.29
CA LYS A 125 38.26 -6.62 -9.23
C LYS A 125 39.70 -6.68 -9.73
N ARG A 126 39.96 -7.33 -10.87
CA ARG A 126 41.30 -7.37 -11.49
C ARG A 126 41.82 -5.99 -11.88
N ASN A 127 40.94 -5.11 -12.34
CA ASN A 127 41.29 -3.75 -12.76
C ASN A 127 41.35 -2.75 -11.59
N GLY A 128 41.16 -3.21 -10.34
CA GLY A 128 41.20 -2.34 -9.16
C GLY A 128 40.08 -1.30 -9.11
N VAL A 129 38.95 -1.55 -9.77
CA VAL A 129 37.78 -0.65 -9.72
C VAL A 129 37.08 -0.85 -8.37
N GLN A 130 36.86 0.24 -7.63
CA GLN A 130 36.13 0.17 -6.37
C GLN A 130 34.64 -0.08 -6.64
N LEU A 131 34.09 -1.15 -6.08
CA LEU A 131 32.65 -1.43 -6.19
C LEU A 131 31.89 -0.58 -5.17
N SER A 132 30.87 0.14 -5.67
CA SER A 132 29.94 0.92 -4.85
C SER A 132 28.80 0.03 -4.34
N GLN A 133 28.04 0.55 -3.38
CA GLN A 133 26.79 -0.08 -2.90
C GLN A 133 25.83 -0.41 -4.07
N TYR A 134 25.78 0.45 -5.10
CA TYR A 134 24.95 0.21 -6.28
C TYR A 134 25.42 -1.01 -7.08
N HIS A 135 26.72 -1.13 -7.34
CA HIS A 135 27.29 -2.24 -8.12
C HIS A 135 27.00 -3.58 -7.44
N TYR A 136 27.22 -3.64 -6.12
CA TYR A 136 26.90 -4.82 -5.32
C TYR A 136 25.42 -5.18 -5.36
N ASN A 137 24.52 -4.21 -5.20
CA ASN A 137 23.09 -4.48 -5.22
C ASN A 137 22.61 -5.04 -6.57
N VAL A 138 23.11 -4.52 -7.70
CA VAL A 138 22.76 -5.05 -9.02
C VAL A 138 23.32 -6.46 -9.22
N LEU A 139 24.56 -6.71 -8.81
CA LEU A 139 25.16 -8.04 -8.88
C LEU A 139 24.37 -9.07 -8.07
N LEU A 140 24.00 -8.73 -6.83
CA LEU A 140 23.19 -9.61 -5.97
C LEU A 140 21.81 -9.88 -6.58
N TYR A 141 21.18 -8.85 -7.14
CA TYR A 141 19.90 -9.02 -7.84
C TYR A 141 20.03 -9.97 -9.03
N VAL A 142 21.02 -9.76 -9.91
CA VAL A 142 21.24 -10.62 -11.07
C VAL A 142 21.54 -12.05 -10.66
N CYS A 143 22.36 -12.26 -9.61
CA CYS A 143 22.62 -13.59 -9.08
C CYS A 143 21.34 -14.27 -8.57
N SER A 144 20.40 -13.50 -7.98
CA SER A 144 19.10 -14.04 -7.52
C SER A 144 18.15 -14.47 -8.64
N LEU A 145 18.42 -14.09 -9.89
CA LEU A 145 17.66 -14.57 -11.07
C LEU A 145 18.09 -15.96 -11.51
N SER A 146 19.19 -16.51 -10.97
CA SER A 146 19.62 -17.87 -11.28
C SER A 146 18.65 -18.87 -10.65
N GLU A 147 18.12 -19.78 -11.44
CA GLU A 147 17.31 -20.87 -10.89
C GLU A 147 18.17 -21.82 -10.04
N GLY A 148 17.54 -22.38 -9.00
CA GLY A 148 18.10 -23.44 -8.17
C GLY A 148 18.49 -24.63 -9.03
N ALA A 149 19.65 -25.24 -8.75
CA ALA A 149 20.18 -26.32 -9.55
C ALA A 149 19.23 -27.53 -9.57
N THR A 150 18.78 -27.94 -10.76
CA THR A 150 18.46 -29.36 -11.02
C THR A 150 19.76 -30.16 -10.92
N GLU A 151 19.69 -31.47 -10.65
CA GLU A 151 20.76 -32.39 -10.19
C GLU A 151 22.14 -32.40 -10.94
N SER A 152 22.35 -31.55 -11.93
CA SER A 152 23.60 -31.36 -12.67
C SER A 152 24.24 -29.98 -12.41
N SER A 153 25.17 -29.95 -11.44
CA SER A 153 26.07 -28.84 -11.06
C SER A 153 25.45 -27.59 -10.41
N PRO A 154 26.03 -27.07 -9.31
CA PRO A 154 25.55 -25.84 -8.68
C PRO A 154 25.68 -24.67 -9.66
N ASN A 155 24.56 -24.02 -9.96
CA ASN A 155 24.53 -22.85 -10.84
C ASN A 155 25.47 -21.77 -10.28
N PRO A 156 26.53 -21.35 -11.00
CA PRO A 156 27.57 -20.47 -10.46
C PRO A 156 27.01 -19.16 -9.88
N GLY A 157 25.89 -18.67 -10.42
CA GLY A 157 25.21 -17.47 -9.96
C GLY A 157 24.85 -17.48 -8.47
N LEU A 158 24.24 -18.57 -7.97
CA LEU A 158 23.79 -18.64 -6.59
C LEU A 158 24.97 -18.72 -5.60
N SER A 159 25.94 -19.58 -5.89
CA SER A 159 27.13 -19.70 -5.04
C SER A 159 27.93 -18.40 -5.01
N ARG A 160 28.20 -17.82 -6.18
CA ARG A 160 28.97 -16.58 -6.31
C ARG A 160 28.23 -15.39 -5.71
N GLY A 161 26.90 -15.37 -5.73
CA GLY A 161 26.11 -14.32 -5.10
C GLY A 161 26.38 -14.18 -3.59
N PHE A 162 26.54 -15.30 -2.88
CA PHE A 162 26.88 -15.28 -1.44
C PHE A 162 28.31 -14.81 -1.20
N ASP A 163 29.24 -15.21 -2.07
CA ASP A 163 30.62 -14.73 -2.00
C ASP A 163 30.69 -13.22 -2.26
N ILE A 164 29.90 -12.72 -3.22
CA ILE A 164 29.77 -11.28 -3.51
C ILE A 164 29.17 -10.54 -2.32
N PHE A 165 28.15 -11.10 -1.66
CA PHE A 165 27.58 -10.51 -0.44
C PHE A 165 28.61 -10.43 0.67
N LYS A 166 29.36 -11.51 0.95
CA LYS A 166 30.45 -11.52 1.94
C LYS A 166 31.53 -10.50 1.58
N GLN A 167 31.91 -10.43 0.31
CA GLN A 167 32.93 -9.49 -0.16
C GLN A 167 32.50 -8.03 0.04
N MET A 168 31.21 -7.71 -0.14
CA MET A 168 30.69 -6.36 0.13
C MET A 168 30.95 -5.92 1.58
N ILE A 169 30.77 -6.85 2.53
CA ILE A 169 31.02 -6.60 3.95
C ILE A 169 32.53 -6.44 4.22
N VAL A 170 33.37 -7.28 3.61
CA VAL A 170 34.83 -7.19 3.69
C VAL A 170 35.35 -5.87 3.13
N ASP A 171 34.77 -5.41 2.02
CA ASP A 171 35.08 -4.13 1.38
C ASP A 171 34.54 -2.93 2.18
N LYS A 172 33.91 -3.16 3.34
CA LYS A 172 33.32 -2.15 4.22
C LYS A 172 32.27 -1.28 3.53
N VAL A 173 31.61 -1.82 2.51
CA VAL A 173 30.50 -1.15 1.84
C VAL A 173 29.25 -1.36 2.67
N VAL A 174 28.69 -0.27 3.18
CA VAL A 174 27.51 -0.29 4.06
C VAL A 174 26.32 -0.92 3.33
N PRO A 175 25.73 -2.02 3.82
CA PRO A 175 24.50 -2.58 3.26
C PRO A 175 23.32 -1.62 3.40
N ASN A 176 22.37 -1.69 2.46
CA ASN A 176 21.07 -1.05 2.61
C ASN A 176 19.96 -2.10 2.55
N GLU A 177 18.72 -1.64 2.66
CA GLU A 177 17.55 -2.53 2.62
C GLU A 177 17.45 -3.34 1.32
N ALA A 178 17.87 -2.78 0.17
CA ALA A 178 17.91 -3.52 -1.09
C ALA A 178 19.00 -4.61 -1.09
N THR A 179 20.14 -4.38 -0.44
CA THR A 179 21.22 -5.37 -0.30
C THR A 179 20.72 -6.64 0.37
N PHE A 180 20.10 -6.50 1.55
CA PHE A 180 19.57 -7.63 2.30
C PHE A 180 18.37 -8.28 1.61
N THR A 181 17.49 -7.50 0.95
CA THR A 181 16.38 -8.07 0.17
C THR A 181 16.88 -8.91 -1.00
N ASN A 182 17.90 -8.46 -1.73
CA ASN A 182 18.52 -9.24 -2.81
C ASN A 182 19.23 -10.49 -2.28
N GLY A 183 19.88 -10.37 -1.12
CA GLY A 183 20.44 -11.52 -0.42
C GLY A 183 19.39 -12.55 0.00
N ALA A 184 18.25 -12.12 0.55
CA ALA A 184 17.16 -13.00 0.93
C ALA A 184 16.55 -13.72 -0.29
N ARG A 185 16.43 -13.03 -1.44
CA ARG A 185 16.04 -13.65 -2.71
C ARG A 185 17.04 -14.70 -3.17
N LEU A 186 18.34 -14.43 -3.03
CA LEU A 186 19.40 -15.38 -3.34
C LEU A 186 19.31 -16.66 -2.48
N ALA A 187 19.00 -16.50 -1.19
CA ALA A 187 18.80 -17.63 -0.27
C ALA A 187 17.61 -18.50 -0.66
N VAL A 188 16.48 -17.90 -1.03
CA VAL A 188 15.32 -18.67 -1.51
C VAL A 188 15.56 -19.33 -2.85
N ALA A 189 16.30 -18.69 -3.77
CA ALA A 189 16.68 -19.32 -5.03
C ALA A 189 17.59 -20.54 -4.83
N LYS A 190 18.33 -20.59 -3.70
CA LYS A 190 19.08 -21.76 -3.23
C LYS A 190 18.21 -22.74 -2.40
N ASP A 191 16.90 -22.53 -2.36
CA ASP A 191 15.94 -23.29 -1.56
C ASP A 191 16.23 -23.27 -0.04
N ASP A 192 16.77 -22.17 0.48
CA ASP A 192 17.07 -21.98 1.91
C ASP A 192 16.29 -20.77 2.50
N PRO A 193 15.03 -20.96 2.93
CA PRO A 193 14.24 -19.90 3.55
C PRO A 193 14.71 -19.50 4.95
N GLU A 194 15.42 -20.38 5.68
CA GLU A 194 15.97 -20.05 7.01
C GLU A 194 17.07 -19.00 6.86
N MET A 195 17.97 -19.18 5.90
CA MET A 195 18.98 -18.19 5.59
C MET A 195 18.35 -16.87 5.13
N ALA A 196 17.26 -16.91 4.36
CA ALA A 196 16.53 -15.71 3.97
C ALA A 196 15.98 -14.96 5.19
N PHE A 197 15.45 -15.68 6.18
CA PHE A 197 14.93 -15.07 7.40
C PHE A 197 16.05 -14.49 8.29
N ASP A 198 17.18 -15.18 8.39
CA ASP A 198 18.36 -14.69 9.11
C ASP A 198 18.89 -13.38 8.53
N MET A 199 18.87 -13.23 7.20
CA MET A 199 19.25 -11.96 6.55
C MET A 199 18.32 -10.81 6.95
N VAL A 200 17.02 -11.08 7.13
CA VAL A 200 16.06 -10.06 7.60
C VAL A 200 16.30 -9.73 9.07
N LYS A 201 16.54 -10.73 9.92
CA LYS A 201 16.88 -10.51 11.35
C LYS A 201 18.14 -9.65 11.50
N GLN A 202 19.14 -9.87 10.64
CA GLN A 202 20.37 -9.08 10.63
C GLN A 202 20.14 -7.59 10.32
N MET A 203 19.14 -7.22 9.50
CA MET A 203 18.87 -5.82 9.18
C MET A 203 18.73 -4.95 10.44
N ARG A 204 18.04 -5.46 11.47
CA ARG A 204 17.87 -4.75 12.75
C ARG A 204 19.21 -4.52 13.47
N ALA A 205 20.13 -5.48 13.42
CA ALA A 205 21.47 -5.35 14.00
C ALA A 205 22.31 -4.25 13.31
N PHE A 206 22.02 -3.95 12.04
CA PHE A 206 22.60 -2.85 11.28
C PHE A 206 21.80 -1.54 11.38
N GLY A 207 20.75 -1.48 12.21
CA GLY A 207 19.87 -0.31 12.32
C GLY A 207 19.05 -0.03 11.06
N ILE A 208 18.82 -1.04 10.23
CA ILE A 208 18.05 -0.95 8.99
C ILE A 208 16.65 -1.52 9.25
N GLN A 209 15.62 -0.74 8.93
CA GLN A 209 14.24 -1.20 9.04
C GLN A 209 13.89 -2.13 7.85
N PRO A 210 13.47 -3.38 8.10
CA PRO A 210 12.96 -4.26 7.06
C PRO A 210 11.73 -3.66 6.37
N LYS A 211 11.54 -4.01 5.09
CA LYS A 211 10.30 -3.70 4.36
C LYS A 211 9.54 -4.99 4.07
N LEU A 212 8.28 -4.89 3.65
CA LEU A 212 7.45 -6.04 3.29
C LEU A 212 8.16 -6.97 2.27
N ARG A 213 8.74 -6.37 1.22
CA ARG A 213 9.51 -7.11 0.20
C ARG A 213 10.74 -7.87 0.72
N SER A 214 11.25 -7.51 1.90
CA SER A 214 12.38 -8.18 2.54
C SER A 214 11.95 -9.51 3.16
N TYR A 215 10.71 -9.60 3.66
CA TYR A 215 10.15 -10.82 4.25
C TYR A 215 9.61 -11.81 3.23
N GLY A 216 9.11 -11.33 2.09
CA GLY A 216 8.51 -12.15 1.04
C GLY A 216 9.29 -13.43 0.73
N PRO A 217 10.62 -13.38 0.47
CA PRO A 217 11.42 -14.58 0.23
C PRO A 217 11.28 -15.63 1.36
N ALA A 218 11.52 -15.25 2.61
CA ALA A 218 11.45 -16.18 3.74
C ALA A 218 10.04 -16.75 3.91
N LEU A 219 9.02 -15.88 3.93
CA LEU A 219 7.63 -16.29 4.14
C LEU A 219 7.15 -17.26 3.05
N PHE A 220 7.27 -16.86 1.78
CA PHE A 220 6.82 -17.71 0.68
C PHE A 220 7.64 -19.00 0.57
N GLY A 221 8.93 -18.96 0.92
CA GLY A 221 9.78 -20.14 0.97
C GLY A 221 9.32 -21.16 2.00
N PHE A 222 9.02 -20.73 3.24
CA PHE A 222 8.47 -21.63 4.27
C PHE A 222 7.07 -22.15 3.92
N CYS A 223 6.19 -21.27 3.42
CA CYS A 223 4.84 -21.69 2.98
C CYS A 223 4.91 -22.73 1.85
N LYS A 224 5.81 -22.55 0.87
CA LYS A 224 6.01 -23.52 -0.23
C LYS A 224 6.50 -24.89 0.28
N LYS A 225 7.31 -24.90 1.34
CA LYS A 225 7.80 -26.12 1.99
C LYS A 225 6.78 -26.75 2.95
N GLY A 226 5.67 -26.08 3.23
CA GLY A 226 4.67 -26.53 4.20
C GLY A 226 5.09 -26.35 5.67
N ASP A 227 6.14 -25.59 5.95
CA ASP A 227 6.61 -25.33 7.32
C ASP A 227 5.83 -24.17 7.95
N ALA A 228 4.69 -24.50 8.56
CA ALA A 228 3.78 -23.52 9.13
C ALA A 228 4.38 -22.77 10.33
N GLU A 229 5.08 -23.47 11.23
CA GLU A 229 5.65 -22.85 12.44
C GLU A 229 6.65 -21.77 12.06
N LYS A 230 7.55 -22.05 11.11
CA LYS A 230 8.49 -21.06 10.60
C LYS A 230 7.82 -19.92 9.84
N ALA A 231 6.77 -20.20 9.07
CA ALA A 231 5.98 -19.15 8.44
C ALA A 231 5.34 -18.21 9.49
N TYR A 232 4.83 -18.75 10.61
CA TYR A 232 4.29 -17.96 11.71
C TYR A 232 5.38 -17.17 12.47
N GLU A 233 6.60 -17.71 12.60
CA GLU A 233 7.73 -16.96 13.16
C GLU A 233 8.07 -15.73 12.30
N VAL A 234 8.06 -15.89 10.97
CA VAL A 234 8.29 -14.78 10.03
C VAL A 234 7.20 -13.72 10.19
N ASP A 235 5.94 -14.14 10.22
CA ASP A 235 4.79 -13.26 10.41
C ASP A 235 4.84 -12.51 11.76
N ALA A 236 5.17 -13.20 12.85
CA ALA A 236 5.35 -12.57 14.16
C ALA A 236 6.45 -11.51 14.15
N HIS A 237 7.57 -11.77 13.45
CA HIS A 237 8.64 -10.81 13.31
C HIS A 237 8.25 -9.63 12.39
N MET A 238 7.39 -9.83 11.39
CA MET A 238 6.81 -8.73 10.60
C MET A 238 6.00 -7.78 11.49
N VAL A 239 5.13 -8.34 12.33
CA VAL A 239 4.33 -7.57 13.30
C VAL A 239 5.22 -6.82 14.29
N GLU A 240 6.24 -7.47 14.85
CA GLU A 240 7.19 -6.85 15.77
C GLU A 240 7.99 -5.70 15.12
N SER A 241 8.17 -5.76 13.80
CA SER A 241 8.89 -4.75 13.04
C SER A 241 7.97 -3.69 12.41
N GLU A 242 6.68 -3.70 12.78
CA GLU A 242 5.63 -2.80 12.29
C GLU A 242 5.46 -2.85 10.75
N VAL A 243 5.74 -4.02 10.16
CA VAL A 243 5.56 -4.26 8.73
C VAL A 243 4.20 -4.91 8.50
N VAL A 244 3.30 -4.16 7.88
CA VAL A 244 1.94 -4.62 7.57
C VAL A 244 1.97 -5.51 6.32
N PRO A 245 1.42 -6.74 6.35
CA PRO A 245 1.32 -7.61 5.18
C PRO A 245 0.27 -7.12 4.19
N GLU A 246 0.44 -7.48 2.93
CA GLU A 246 -0.57 -7.32 1.89
C GLU A 246 -1.30 -8.65 1.64
N GLU A 247 -2.23 -8.67 0.67
CA GLU A 247 -2.99 -9.86 0.34
C GLU A 247 -2.11 -11.09 0.00
N PRO A 248 -1.01 -10.99 -0.79
CA PRO A 248 -0.20 -12.16 -1.14
C PRO A 248 0.39 -12.87 0.07
N GLU A 249 0.92 -12.13 1.05
CA GLU A 249 1.48 -12.71 2.27
C GLU A 249 0.41 -13.37 3.14
N LEU A 250 -0.76 -12.73 3.29
CA LEU A 250 -1.88 -13.29 4.03
C LEU A 250 -2.45 -14.54 3.36
N THR A 251 -2.55 -14.57 2.04
CA THR A 251 -3.02 -15.73 1.29
C THR A 251 -2.03 -16.89 1.36
N ALA A 252 -0.72 -16.63 1.39
CA ALA A 252 0.28 -17.67 1.64
C ALA A 252 0.16 -18.26 3.06
N LEU A 253 -0.04 -17.42 4.08
CA LEU A 253 -0.29 -17.83 5.46
C LEU A 253 -1.60 -18.62 5.59
N LEU A 254 -2.65 -18.20 4.88
CA LEU A 254 -3.92 -18.92 4.83
C LEU A 254 -3.72 -20.32 4.25
N LYS A 255 -3.00 -20.43 3.13
CA LYS A 255 -2.76 -21.71 2.46
C LYS A 255 -1.99 -22.68 3.36
N VAL A 256 -0.88 -22.26 3.97
CA VAL A 256 -0.09 -23.14 4.85
C VAL A 256 -0.88 -23.54 6.11
N SER A 257 -1.76 -22.66 6.61
CA SER A 257 -2.67 -22.98 7.72
C SER A 257 -3.70 -24.04 7.33
N MET A 258 -4.25 -23.97 6.11
CA MET A 258 -5.17 -24.97 5.57
C MET A 258 -4.47 -26.32 5.39
N ASP A 259 -3.26 -26.32 4.82
CA ASP A 259 -2.49 -27.53 4.54
C ASP A 259 -2.10 -28.27 5.83
N THR A 260 -1.78 -27.52 6.89
CA THR A 260 -1.50 -28.05 8.23
C THR A 260 -2.76 -28.28 9.09
N LYS A 261 -3.96 -28.00 8.55
CA LYS A 261 -5.25 -28.16 9.21
C LYS A 261 -5.39 -27.35 10.51
N ASN A 262 -4.69 -26.21 10.62
CA ASN A 262 -4.75 -25.32 11.77
C ASN A 262 -5.92 -24.33 11.64
N ALA A 263 -7.09 -24.73 12.14
CA ALA A 263 -8.31 -23.94 12.01
C ALA A 263 -8.25 -22.57 12.71
N ASP A 264 -7.51 -22.45 13.82
CA ASP A 264 -7.39 -21.20 14.56
C ASP A 264 -6.58 -20.17 13.77
N LYS A 265 -5.48 -20.62 13.13
CA LYS A 265 -4.68 -19.76 12.25
C LYS A 265 -5.41 -19.38 10.97
N VAL A 266 -6.27 -20.26 10.44
CA VAL A 266 -7.19 -19.88 9.35
C VAL A 266 -8.14 -18.77 9.79
N TYR A 267 -8.78 -18.90 10.96
CA TYR A 267 -9.67 -17.87 11.49
C TYR A 267 -8.96 -16.52 11.67
N GLU A 268 -7.80 -16.53 12.32
CA GLU A 268 -6.97 -15.33 12.52
C GLU A 268 -6.62 -14.66 11.18
N THR A 269 -6.21 -15.44 10.19
CA THR A 269 -5.84 -14.92 8.87
C THR A 269 -7.03 -14.36 8.10
N LEU A 270 -8.22 -14.97 8.20
CA LEU A 270 -9.45 -14.42 7.61
C LEU A 270 -9.85 -13.09 8.25
N GLN A 271 -9.68 -12.94 9.57
CA GLN A 271 -9.91 -11.66 10.25
C GLN A 271 -8.90 -10.58 9.81
N ARG A 272 -7.65 -10.98 9.53
CA ARG A 272 -6.64 -10.06 8.97
C ARG A 272 -6.94 -9.67 7.53
N LEU A 273 -7.40 -10.61 6.70
CA LEU A 273 -7.90 -10.31 5.34
C LEU A 273 -9.08 -9.33 5.39
N ARG A 274 -10.00 -9.51 6.35
CA ARG A 274 -11.11 -8.57 6.57
C ARG A 274 -10.61 -7.16 6.89
N ASP A 275 -9.66 -7.04 7.81
CA ASP A 275 -9.19 -5.76 8.33
C ASP A 275 -8.30 -5.00 7.33
N LEU A 276 -7.37 -5.70 6.68
CA LEU A 276 -6.33 -5.10 5.84
C LEU A 276 -6.71 -5.07 4.35
N VAL A 277 -7.41 -6.08 3.85
CA VAL A 277 -7.66 -6.27 2.41
C VAL A 277 -9.12 -5.95 2.05
N ARG A 278 -10.06 -6.30 2.93
CA ARG A 278 -11.52 -6.14 2.82
C ARG A 278 -12.20 -6.95 1.72
N GLN A 279 -11.72 -6.84 0.48
CA GLN A 279 -12.22 -7.53 -0.71
C GLN A 279 -11.09 -8.33 -1.33
N VAL A 280 -11.32 -9.62 -1.56
CA VAL A 280 -10.25 -10.54 -1.92
C VAL A 280 -10.16 -10.77 -3.42
N SER A 281 -8.94 -10.96 -3.94
CA SER A 281 -8.71 -11.38 -5.32
C SER A 281 -9.40 -12.72 -5.62
N LYS A 282 -9.57 -13.03 -6.91
CA LYS A 282 -10.15 -14.33 -7.33
C LYS A 282 -9.39 -15.53 -6.74
N SER A 283 -8.05 -15.46 -6.71
CA SER A 283 -7.22 -16.55 -6.17
C SER A 283 -7.50 -16.79 -4.68
N SER A 284 -7.56 -15.71 -3.89
CA SER A 284 -7.85 -15.79 -2.46
C SER A 284 -9.31 -16.21 -2.22
N PHE A 285 -10.25 -15.74 -3.04
CA PHE A 285 -11.65 -16.13 -2.99
C PHE A 285 -11.83 -17.65 -3.18
N ASP A 286 -11.19 -18.21 -4.21
CA ASP A 286 -11.25 -19.64 -4.51
C ASP A 286 -10.62 -20.47 -3.37
N MET A 287 -9.53 -19.99 -2.76
CA MET A 287 -8.90 -20.63 -1.61
C MET A 287 -9.79 -20.62 -0.34
N ILE A 288 -10.49 -19.51 -0.08
CA ILE A 288 -11.43 -19.42 1.05
C ILE A 288 -12.63 -20.37 0.82
N GLU A 289 -13.12 -20.47 -0.42
CA GLU A 289 -14.15 -21.44 -0.79
C GLU A 289 -13.67 -22.89 -0.57
N GLU A 290 -12.43 -23.22 -0.93
CA GLU A 290 -11.81 -24.52 -0.66
C GLU A 290 -11.77 -24.82 0.85
N TRP A 291 -11.37 -23.86 1.68
CA TRP A 291 -11.36 -24.02 3.13
C TRP A 291 -12.74 -24.42 3.67
N PHE A 292 -13.79 -23.64 3.36
CA PHE A 292 -15.12 -23.91 3.90
C PHE A 292 -15.71 -25.25 3.43
N ASN A 293 -15.30 -25.74 2.26
CA ASN A 293 -15.68 -27.07 1.76
C ASN A 293 -14.84 -28.22 2.36
N SER A 294 -13.81 -27.94 3.14
CA SER A 294 -12.90 -28.94 3.70
C SER A 294 -13.46 -29.67 4.93
N GLU A 295 -12.94 -30.87 5.18
CA GLU A 295 -13.26 -31.65 6.39
C GLU A 295 -12.78 -30.93 7.67
N ALA A 296 -11.64 -30.23 7.60
CA ALA A 296 -11.10 -29.46 8.72
C ALA A 296 -12.06 -28.34 9.14
N ALA A 297 -12.62 -27.58 8.19
CA ALA A 297 -13.62 -26.55 8.49
C ALA A 297 -14.93 -27.12 9.04
N ALA A 298 -15.34 -28.31 8.60
CA ALA A 298 -16.53 -28.98 9.12
C ALA A 298 -16.36 -29.40 10.61
N LYS A 299 -15.13 -29.73 11.00
CA LYS A 299 -14.77 -30.11 12.39
C LYS A 299 -14.47 -28.91 13.28
N ALA A 300 -13.97 -27.81 12.71
CA ALA A 300 -13.73 -26.57 13.45
C ALA A 300 -15.07 -26.02 13.98
N GLY A 301 -15.09 -25.47 15.20
CA GLY A 301 -16.23 -24.75 15.77
C GLY A 301 -16.88 -25.38 16.99
N VAL A 302 -17.74 -24.62 17.65
CA VAL A 302 -18.38 -24.99 18.92
C VAL A 302 -19.90 -25.10 18.78
N LYS A 303 -20.49 -26.08 19.46
CA LYS A 303 -21.96 -26.34 19.39
C LYS A 303 -22.78 -25.31 20.14
N LYS A 304 -22.24 -24.74 21.22
CA LYS A 304 -22.89 -23.72 22.06
C LYS A 304 -21.85 -22.65 22.40
N TRP A 305 -22.30 -21.40 22.44
CA TRP A 305 -21.48 -20.24 22.76
C TRP A 305 -22.29 -19.23 23.57
N ASP A 306 -21.59 -18.31 24.23
CA ASP A 306 -22.22 -17.21 24.95
C ASP A 306 -22.67 -16.14 23.96
N VAL A 307 -23.97 -16.13 23.66
CA VAL A 307 -24.61 -15.17 22.74
C VAL A 307 -24.40 -13.72 23.19
N LYS A 308 -24.38 -13.47 24.50
CA LYS A 308 -24.15 -12.11 25.02
C LYS A 308 -22.73 -11.68 24.69
N LYS A 309 -21.75 -12.56 24.91
CA LYS A 309 -20.35 -12.29 24.54
C LYS A 309 -20.18 -12.02 23.04
N ILE A 310 -20.88 -12.76 22.18
CA ILE A 310 -20.85 -12.52 20.72
C ILE A 310 -21.40 -11.12 20.40
N ARG A 311 -22.58 -10.80 20.92
CA ARG A 311 -23.24 -9.51 20.68
C ARG A 311 -22.41 -8.33 21.20
N ASP A 312 -21.88 -8.45 22.41
CA ASP A 312 -20.98 -7.44 22.99
C ASP A 312 -19.72 -7.29 22.13
N GLY A 313 -19.21 -8.40 21.59
CA GLY A 313 -18.13 -8.43 20.60
C GLY A 313 -18.47 -7.60 19.35
N VAL A 314 -19.61 -7.88 18.69
CA VAL A 314 -20.06 -7.15 17.49
C VAL A 314 -20.18 -5.65 17.74
N VAL A 315 -20.75 -5.25 18.88
CA VAL A 315 -20.90 -3.83 19.24
C VAL A 315 -19.52 -3.19 19.47
N SER A 316 -18.62 -3.87 20.19
CA SER A 316 -17.30 -3.32 20.54
C SER A 316 -16.42 -3.01 19.33
N VAL A 317 -16.64 -3.71 18.21
CA VAL A 317 -15.84 -3.59 16.99
C VAL A 317 -16.52 -2.77 15.88
N GLY A 318 -17.65 -2.13 16.18
CA GLY A 318 -18.38 -1.27 15.23
C GLY A 318 -19.24 -2.00 14.21
N GLY A 319 -19.52 -3.29 14.42
CA GLY A 319 -20.38 -4.12 13.58
C GLY A 319 -19.65 -4.94 12.50
N GLY A 320 -20.35 -5.96 11.99
CA GLY A 320 -19.91 -6.77 10.84
C GLY A 320 -18.98 -7.96 11.15
N TRP A 321 -18.55 -8.16 12.40
CA TRP A 321 -17.79 -9.33 12.87
C TRP A 321 -17.78 -9.39 14.41
N HIS A 322 -17.35 -10.52 15.00
CA HIS A 322 -17.26 -10.65 16.47
C HIS A 322 -15.92 -11.17 17.00
N GLY A 323 -15.12 -11.88 16.18
CA GLY A 323 -13.75 -12.25 16.56
C GLY A 323 -13.64 -13.29 17.69
N GLN A 324 -14.67 -14.12 17.89
CA GLN A 324 -14.75 -15.07 19.02
C GLN A 324 -14.48 -16.52 18.60
N GLY A 325 -13.93 -16.73 17.40
CA GLY A 325 -13.65 -18.04 16.85
C GLY A 325 -14.83 -18.64 16.08
N TRP A 326 -14.64 -19.87 15.60
CA TRP A 326 -15.61 -20.58 14.78
C TRP A 326 -16.88 -20.96 15.57
N LEU A 327 -18.05 -20.59 15.05
CA LEU A 327 -19.35 -20.96 15.62
C LEU A 327 -20.03 -22.07 14.80
N GLY A 328 -20.87 -22.83 15.50
CA GLY A 328 -21.58 -23.99 14.95
C GLY A 328 -20.67 -25.18 14.70
N THR A 329 -21.30 -26.31 14.34
CA THR A 329 -20.62 -27.59 14.07
C THR A 329 -21.17 -28.22 12.81
N GLY A 330 -20.38 -29.05 12.13
CA GLY A 330 -20.81 -29.81 10.97
C GLY A 330 -20.50 -29.11 9.65
N LYS A 331 -21.00 -29.67 8.55
CA LYS A 331 -20.67 -29.18 7.20
C LYS A 331 -21.12 -27.73 6.99
N TRP A 332 -20.39 -27.02 6.13
CA TRP A 332 -20.79 -25.73 5.61
C TRP A 332 -21.53 -25.89 4.29
N ASN A 333 -22.64 -25.17 4.13
CA ASN A 333 -23.23 -24.88 2.85
C ASN A 333 -22.49 -23.67 2.27
N VAL A 334 -21.70 -23.91 1.23
CA VAL A 334 -20.86 -22.90 0.58
C VAL A 334 -21.46 -22.60 -0.79
N THR A 335 -21.72 -21.32 -1.07
CA THR A 335 -22.38 -20.93 -2.32
C THR A 335 -21.86 -19.59 -2.80
N ARG A 336 -21.43 -19.53 -4.07
CA ARG A 336 -21.20 -18.27 -4.76
C ARG A 336 -22.54 -17.59 -5.04
N THR A 337 -22.65 -16.32 -4.67
CA THR A 337 -23.91 -15.57 -4.69
C THR A 337 -23.64 -14.09 -4.95
N GLU A 338 -24.69 -13.27 -4.86
CA GLU A 338 -24.62 -11.83 -4.98
C GLU A 338 -25.46 -11.19 -3.86
N MET A 339 -25.19 -9.92 -3.59
CA MET A 339 -26.04 -9.08 -2.75
C MET A 339 -27.02 -8.33 -3.63
N ASP A 340 -28.23 -8.10 -3.14
CA ASP A 340 -29.13 -7.12 -3.77
C ASP A 340 -28.70 -5.68 -3.44
N GLU A 341 -29.43 -4.70 -3.98
CA GLU A 341 -29.16 -3.27 -3.77
C GLU A 341 -29.27 -2.82 -2.30
N ASN A 342 -29.95 -3.61 -1.46
CA ASN A 342 -30.13 -3.35 -0.03
C ASN A 342 -29.14 -4.12 0.85
N GLY A 343 -28.22 -4.88 0.24
CA GLY A 343 -27.22 -5.68 0.95
C GLY A 343 -27.76 -7.01 1.47
N VAL A 344 -28.86 -7.52 0.90
CA VAL A 344 -29.41 -8.82 1.27
C VAL A 344 -28.80 -9.91 0.39
N CYS A 345 -28.25 -10.93 1.03
CA CYS A 345 -27.67 -12.09 0.37
C CYS A 345 -28.74 -12.88 -0.40
N LYS A 346 -28.55 -13.06 -1.71
CA LYS A 346 -29.51 -13.82 -2.54
C LYS A 346 -29.61 -15.29 -2.13
N CYS A 347 -28.57 -15.86 -1.52
CA CYS A 347 -28.53 -17.23 -1.02
C CYS A 347 -29.26 -17.39 0.33
N CYS A 348 -28.73 -16.79 1.41
CA CYS A 348 -29.23 -17.03 2.77
C CYS A 348 -30.25 -16.00 3.29
N LYS A 349 -30.51 -14.93 2.52
CA LYS A 349 -31.41 -13.81 2.87
C LYS A 349 -30.97 -12.97 4.06
N GLU A 350 -29.75 -13.15 4.52
CA GLU A 350 -29.17 -12.30 5.56
C GLU A 350 -28.83 -10.93 5.00
N LYS A 351 -29.06 -9.89 5.80
CA LYS A 351 -28.75 -8.50 5.44
C LYS A 351 -27.39 -8.13 6.02
N LEU A 352 -26.48 -7.72 5.14
CA LEU A 352 -25.16 -7.23 5.52
C LEU A 352 -25.26 -5.93 6.33
N VAL A 353 -24.28 -5.73 7.20
CA VAL A 353 -24.17 -4.55 8.06
C VAL A 353 -23.48 -3.41 7.30
N CYS A 354 -23.89 -2.18 7.60
CA CYS A 354 -23.15 -0.97 7.25
C CYS A 354 -22.21 -0.62 8.40
N ILE A 355 -20.92 -0.89 8.26
CA ILE A 355 -19.93 -0.69 9.33
C ILE A 355 -19.57 0.78 9.41
N ASP A 356 -19.76 1.41 10.56
CA ASP A 356 -19.49 2.84 10.70
C ASP A 356 -18.00 3.18 10.67
N ILE A 357 -17.72 4.38 10.17
CA ILE A 357 -16.36 4.95 10.18
C ILE A 357 -16.25 5.76 11.46
N ASN A 358 -15.22 5.49 12.26
CA ASN A 358 -15.00 6.19 13.52
C ASN A 358 -14.79 7.70 13.23
N PRO A 359 -15.55 8.60 13.89
CA PRO A 359 -15.36 10.04 13.76
C PRO A 359 -13.92 10.49 14.07
N VAL A 360 -13.27 9.85 15.05
CA VAL A 360 -11.87 10.16 15.43
C VAL A 360 -10.90 9.80 14.30
N GLU A 361 -11.10 8.65 13.63
CA GLU A 361 -10.31 8.28 12.45
C GLU A 361 -10.51 9.32 11.33
N THR A 362 -11.74 9.80 11.15
CA THR A 362 -12.06 10.83 10.14
C THR A 362 -11.35 12.14 10.41
N GLU A 363 -11.28 12.56 11.68
CA GLU A 363 -10.54 13.77 12.09
C GLU A 363 -9.03 13.62 11.90
N ASN A 364 -8.46 12.47 12.29
CA ASN A 364 -7.05 12.15 12.06
C ASN A 364 -6.71 12.13 10.56
N PHE A 365 -7.62 11.61 9.74
CA PHE A 365 -7.49 11.60 8.30
C PHE A 365 -7.54 13.02 7.72
N ALA A 366 -8.48 13.85 8.16
CA ALA A 366 -8.57 15.25 7.74
C ALA A 366 -7.29 16.05 8.09
N ALA A 367 -6.72 15.81 9.27
CA ALA A 367 -5.45 16.41 9.68
C ALA A 367 -4.28 15.94 8.80
N SER A 368 -4.22 14.64 8.50
CA SER A 368 -3.19 14.06 7.61
C SER A 368 -3.30 14.60 6.18
N LEU A 369 -4.53 14.70 5.68
CA LEU A 369 -4.86 15.29 4.39
C LEU A 369 -4.41 16.75 4.29
N THR A 370 -4.68 17.54 5.33
CA THR A 370 -4.23 18.95 5.42
C THR A 370 -2.72 19.05 5.36
N ARG A 371 -2.01 18.20 6.12
CA ARG A 371 -0.55 18.19 6.14
C ARG A 371 0.01 17.87 4.75
N LEU A 372 -0.48 16.81 4.10
CA LEU A 372 -0.03 16.40 2.77
C LEU A 372 -0.32 17.45 1.70
N ALA A 373 -1.52 18.07 1.74
CA ALA A 373 -1.86 19.17 0.85
C ALA A 373 -0.90 20.35 1.05
N CYS A 374 -0.62 20.76 2.29
CA CYS A 374 0.30 21.86 2.58
C CYS A 374 1.77 21.58 2.21
N GLU A 375 2.19 20.31 2.13
CA GLU A 375 3.54 19.91 1.67
C GLU A 375 3.70 20.03 0.15
N ARG A 376 2.60 19.93 -0.61
CA ARG A 376 2.62 19.89 -2.08
C ARG A 376 2.04 21.13 -2.74
N GLU A 377 1.09 21.79 -2.08
CA GLU A 377 0.44 23.01 -2.52
C GLU A 377 1.14 24.25 -1.97
N VAL A 378 0.85 25.40 -2.58
CA VAL A 378 1.19 26.68 -1.95
C VAL A 378 0.35 26.82 -0.68
N LYS A 379 0.99 26.65 0.49
CA LYS A 379 0.33 26.63 1.80
C LYS A 379 -0.70 27.75 2.02
N ALA A 380 -0.39 28.96 1.55
CA ALA A 380 -1.31 30.09 1.64
C ALA A 380 -2.63 29.87 0.88
N SER A 381 -2.57 29.26 -0.32
CA SER A 381 -3.75 28.95 -1.15
C SER A 381 -4.67 27.93 -0.49
N PHE A 382 -4.10 26.88 0.10
CA PHE A 382 -4.89 25.85 0.76
C PHE A 382 -5.52 26.37 2.07
N ASN A 383 -4.77 27.13 2.86
CA ASN A 383 -5.31 27.78 4.07
C ASN A 383 -6.48 28.73 3.73
N GLN A 384 -6.37 29.51 2.66
CA GLN A 384 -7.46 30.37 2.18
C GLN A 384 -8.72 29.57 1.86
N PHE A 385 -8.56 28.38 1.25
CA PHE A 385 -9.68 27.48 1.00
C PHE A 385 -10.29 26.93 2.29
N GLN A 386 -9.49 26.54 3.28
CA GLN A 386 -9.99 26.06 4.57
C GLN A 386 -10.81 27.12 5.29
N GLU A 387 -10.33 28.36 5.32
CA GLU A 387 -11.06 29.51 5.87
C GLU A 387 -12.34 29.80 5.09
N TRP A 388 -12.28 29.72 3.76
CA TRP A 388 -13.45 29.89 2.90
C TRP A 388 -14.50 28.82 3.19
N LEU A 389 -14.10 27.54 3.26
CA LEU A 389 -15.00 26.42 3.51
C LEU A 389 -15.70 26.57 4.87
N ALA A 390 -14.97 26.98 5.90
CA ALA A 390 -15.52 27.22 7.23
C ALA A 390 -16.60 28.31 7.27
N ARG A 391 -16.55 29.29 6.34
CA ARG A 391 -17.53 30.39 6.26
C ARG A 391 -18.75 30.07 5.38
N HIS A 392 -18.64 29.11 4.47
CA HIS A 392 -19.68 28.84 3.45
C HIS A 392 -20.40 27.50 3.63
N GLY A 393 -19.79 26.53 4.33
CA GLY A 393 -20.43 25.25 4.65
C GLY A 393 -21.57 25.39 5.67
N PRO A 394 -22.27 24.28 6.00
CA PRO A 394 -22.02 22.92 5.55
C PRO A 394 -22.64 22.59 4.18
N PHE A 395 -22.01 21.66 3.47
CA PHE A 395 -22.51 21.12 2.19
C PHE A 395 -22.98 19.67 2.37
N ASP A 396 -24.03 19.28 1.65
CA ASP A 396 -24.51 17.88 1.64
C ASP A 396 -23.78 17.04 0.57
N ALA A 397 -23.13 17.71 -0.39
CA ALA A 397 -22.32 17.09 -1.42
C ALA A 397 -21.25 18.04 -1.97
N VAL A 398 -20.12 17.48 -2.36
CA VAL A 398 -19.02 18.13 -3.08
C VAL A 398 -18.87 17.49 -4.45
N ILE A 399 -18.64 18.30 -5.47
CA ILE A 399 -18.52 17.86 -6.87
C ILE A 399 -17.12 18.18 -7.37
N ASP A 400 -16.45 17.15 -7.89
CA ASP A 400 -15.29 17.32 -8.77
C ASP A 400 -15.79 17.81 -10.14
N GLY A 401 -15.80 19.13 -10.31
CA GLY A 401 -16.39 19.76 -11.49
C GLY A 401 -15.62 19.45 -12.78
N ALA A 402 -14.30 19.19 -12.67
CA ALA A 402 -13.48 18.87 -13.83
C ALA A 402 -13.80 17.48 -14.34
N ASN A 403 -13.81 16.47 -13.46
CA ASN A 403 -14.15 15.10 -13.82
C ASN A 403 -15.61 15.03 -14.33
N MET A 404 -16.56 15.57 -13.57
CA MET A 404 -18.00 15.51 -13.89
C MET A 404 -18.38 16.25 -15.18
N GLY A 405 -17.70 17.35 -15.51
CA GLY A 405 -17.95 18.06 -16.76
C GLY A 405 -17.26 17.44 -17.98
N LEU A 406 -16.30 16.52 -17.78
CA LEU A 406 -15.56 15.85 -18.86
C LEU A 406 -15.97 14.38 -19.08
N VAL A 407 -16.77 13.77 -18.19
CA VAL A 407 -17.24 12.39 -18.37
C VAL A 407 -17.86 12.21 -19.76
N ASN A 408 -17.29 11.29 -20.55
CA ASN A 408 -17.68 10.96 -21.92
C ASN A 408 -17.64 12.13 -22.92
N GLN A 409 -16.88 13.20 -22.63
CA GLN A 409 -16.80 14.41 -23.46
C GLN A 409 -15.34 14.85 -23.69
N ARG A 410 -15.06 15.46 -24.85
CA ARG A 410 -13.74 16.04 -25.14
C ARG A 410 -13.52 17.40 -24.48
N ASN A 411 -14.62 18.15 -24.26
CA ASN A 411 -14.62 19.49 -23.68
C ASN A 411 -15.57 19.55 -22.49
N LEU A 412 -15.32 20.49 -21.57
CA LEU A 412 -16.13 20.68 -20.37
C LEU A 412 -17.59 21.04 -20.73
N ASN A 413 -18.52 20.16 -20.39
CA ASN A 413 -19.94 20.33 -20.68
C ASN A 413 -20.69 20.91 -19.46
N PHE A 414 -20.91 22.23 -19.48
CA PHE A 414 -21.64 22.93 -18.41
C PHE A 414 -23.11 22.55 -18.28
N PHE A 415 -23.75 22.07 -19.36
CA PHE A 415 -25.13 21.58 -19.27
C PHE A 415 -25.19 20.28 -18.46
N GLN A 416 -24.28 19.34 -18.73
CA GLN A 416 -24.13 18.12 -17.93
C GLN A 416 -23.82 18.45 -16.47
N LEU A 417 -22.84 19.32 -16.23
CA LEU A 417 -22.48 19.73 -14.86
C LEU A 417 -23.67 20.38 -14.14
N ASN A 418 -24.44 21.23 -14.81
CA ASN A 418 -25.65 21.83 -14.24
C ASN A 418 -26.73 20.79 -13.91
N ASN A 419 -26.92 19.78 -14.75
CA ASN A 419 -27.87 18.69 -14.47
C ASN A 419 -27.44 17.90 -13.23
N ILE A 420 -26.14 17.64 -13.07
CA ILE A 420 -25.58 16.98 -11.87
C ILE A 420 -25.82 17.85 -10.63
N VAL A 421 -25.50 19.15 -10.69
CA VAL A 421 -25.74 20.11 -9.59
C VAL A 421 -27.21 20.12 -9.18
N ASN A 422 -28.13 20.18 -10.15
CA ASN A 422 -29.57 20.17 -9.88
C ASN A 422 -30.03 18.84 -9.30
N ARG A 423 -29.46 17.70 -9.74
CA ARG A 423 -29.80 16.40 -9.18
C ARG A 423 -29.33 16.26 -7.74
N CYS A 424 -28.11 16.71 -7.41
CA CYS A 424 -27.61 16.79 -6.04
C CYS A 424 -28.51 17.64 -5.15
N ARG A 425 -28.93 18.80 -5.66
CA ARG A 425 -29.87 19.68 -4.96
C ARG A 425 -31.22 19.00 -4.73
N GLN A 426 -31.70 18.18 -5.66
CA GLN A 426 -32.96 17.45 -5.49
C GLN A 426 -32.88 16.38 -4.41
N ILE A 427 -31.76 15.64 -4.32
CA ILE A 427 -31.57 14.59 -3.30
C ILE A 427 -31.19 15.16 -1.93
N SER A 428 -30.66 16.38 -1.86
CA SER A 428 -30.44 17.09 -0.59
C SER A 428 -31.77 17.24 0.17
N PRO A 429 -31.83 16.84 1.47
CA PRO A 429 -33.03 17.02 2.30
C PRO A 429 -33.45 18.49 2.40
N SER A 430 -32.48 19.40 2.45
CA SER A 430 -32.70 20.85 2.59
C SER A 430 -32.60 21.63 1.26
N LYS A 431 -32.55 20.92 0.12
CA LYS A 431 -32.38 21.52 -1.22
C LYS A 431 -31.16 22.46 -1.34
N ARG A 432 -30.09 22.17 -0.59
CA ARG A 432 -28.81 22.90 -0.64
C ARG A 432 -28.13 22.68 -1.98
N LEU A 433 -27.43 23.70 -2.46
CA LEU A 433 -26.54 23.52 -3.59
C LEU A 433 -25.29 22.73 -3.14
N PRO A 434 -24.81 21.78 -3.97
CA PRO A 434 -23.51 21.16 -3.73
C PRO A 434 -22.38 22.16 -3.94
N LEU A 435 -21.24 21.93 -3.29
CA LEU A 435 -20.01 22.67 -3.56
C LEU A 435 -19.35 22.14 -4.84
N VAL A 436 -19.24 22.98 -5.86
CA VAL A 436 -18.50 22.66 -7.09
C VAL A 436 -17.06 23.14 -6.96
N ILE A 437 -16.10 22.24 -7.13
CA ILE A 437 -14.67 22.57 -7.22
C ILE A 437 -14.26 22.56 -8.70
N LEU A 438 -13.66 23.66 -9.17
CA LEU A 438 -13.16 23.79 -10.54
C LEU A 438 -11.89 24.64 -10.58
N HIS A 439 -10.90 24.24 -11.37
CA HIS A 439 -9.75 25.11 -11.65
C HIS A 439 -10.12 26.47 -12.24
N LYS A 440 -9.46 27.54 -11.78
CA LYS A 440 -9.70 28.93 -12.23
C LYS A 440 -9.62 29.09 -13.75
N SER A 441 -8.75 28.35 -14.42
CA SER A 441 -8.67 28.36 -15.90
C SER A 441 -9.94 27.81 -16.58
N ARG A 442 -10.68 26.90 -15.92
CA ARG A 442 -11.94 26.33 -16.41
C ARG A 442 -13.14 27.24 -16.10
N VAL A 443 -13.04 28.06 -15.07
CA VAL A 443 -14.06 29.06 -14.71
C VAL A 443 -14.00 30.30 -15.62
N HIS A 444 -12.81 30.66 -16.12
CA HIS A 444 -12.62 31.85 -16.96
C HIS A 444 -12.23 31.56 -18.42
N GLY A 445 -12.04 30.29 -18.78
CA GLY A 445 -11.58 29.89 -20.12
C GLY A 445 -12.56 28.99 -20.87
N GLY A 446 -12.27 28.73 -22.15
CA GLY A 446 -12.98 27.75 -22.97
C GLY A 446 -14.50 27.96 -22.98
N PRO A 447 -15.31 26.89 -22.77
CA PRO A 447 -16.77 26.98 -22.77
C PRO A 447 -17.38 27.90 -21.69
N ALA A 448 -16.61 28.36 -20.69
CA ALA A 448 -17.10 29.30 -19.69
C ALA A 448 -17.27 30.72 -20.25
N THR A 449 -16.66 31.02 -21.40
CA THR A 449 -16.77 32.33 -22.06
C THR A 449 -18.16 32.59 -22.66
N TYR A 450 -18.94 31.54 -22.93
CA TYR A 450 -20.31 31.69 -23.42
C TYR A 450 -21.21 32.38 -22.37
N PRO A 451 -22.02 33.39 -22.73
CA PRO A 451 -22.76 34.21 -21.76
C PRO A 451 -23.63 33.43 -20.78
N LYS A 452 -24.31 32.37 -21.25
CA LYS A 452 -25.16 31.50 -20.41
C LYS A 452 -24.36 30.73 -19.36
N ASN A 453 -23.19 30.20 -19.74
CA ASN A 453 -22.33 29.45 -18.83
C ASN A 453 -21.65 30.37 -17.82
N ARG A 454 -21.22 31.55 -18.24
CA ARG A 454 -20.69 32.58 -17.35
C ARG A 454 -21.73 33.01 -16.30
N ALA A 455 -22.96 33.27 -16.73
CA ALA A 455 -24.06 33.62 -15.81
C ALA A 455 -24.36 32.48 -14.81
N LEU A 456 -24.29 31.22 -15.26
CA LEU A 456 -24.46 30.06 -14.40
C LEU A 456 -23.35 29.95 -13.34
N LEU A 457 -22.09 30.13 -13.74
CA LEU A 457 -20.93 30.10 -12.84
C LEU A 457 -20.99 31.22 -11.79
N GLU A 458 -21.30 32.45 -12.22
CA GLU A 458 -21.49 33.57 -11.29
C GLU A 458 -22.67 33.33 -10.34
N LYS A 459 -23.75 32.70 -10.81
CA LYS A 459 -24.86 32.29 -9.93
C LYS A 459 -24.40 31.32 -8.85
N TRP A 460 -23.60 30.30 -9.19
CA TRP A 460 -23.09 29.35 -8.19
C TRP A 460 -22.10 30.02 -7.23
N LYS A 461 -21.21 30.88 -7.74
CA LYS A 461 -20.26 31.64 -6.93
C LYS A 461 -20.96 32.56 -5.93
N ASN A 462 -21.96 33.33 -6.38
CA ASN A 462 -22.73 34.23 -5.52
C ASN A 462 -23.56 33.48 -4.47
N ALA A 463 -23.94 32.22 -4.76
CA ALA A 463 -24.59 31.33 -3.81
C ALA A 463 -23.61 30.63 -2.85
N GLY A 464 -22.30 30.92 -2.93
CA GLY A 464 -21.27 30.24 -2.12
C GLY A 464 -21.06 28.77 -2.49
N ALA A 465 -21.48 28.34 -3.68
CA ALA A 465 -21.52 26.94 -4.10
C ALA A 465 -20.49 26.59 -5.19
N LEU A 466 -19.57 27.50 -5.50
CA LEU A 466 -18.46 27.28 -6.44
C LEU A 466 -17.16 27.82 -5.84
N TYR A 467 -16.14 26.98 -5.76
CA TYR A 467 -14.78 27.40 -5.44
C TYR A 467 -13.86 27.22 -6.65
N ALA A 468 -13.20 28.31 -7.04
CA ALA A 468 -12.24 28.31 -8.14
C ALA A 468 -10.82 28.12 -7.59
N THR A 469 -10.22 26.94 -7.77
CA THR A 469 -8.86 26.66 -7.27
C THR A 469 -7.82 27.48 -8.05
N PRO A 470 -6.72 27.91 -7.39
CA PRO A 470 -5.76 28.80 -8.00
C PRO A 470 -4.88 28.12 -9.06
N PRO A 471 -4.28 28.89 -9.99
CA PRO A 471 -3.37 28.35 -11.00
C PRO A 471 -2.20 27.56 -10.39
N GLY A 472 -1.97 26.36 -10.90
CA GLY A 472 -0.88 25.49 -10.46
C GLY A 472 -1.23 24.59 -9.27
N SER A 473 -2.44 24.71 -8.72
CA SER A 473 -2.94 23.79 -7.70
C SER A 473 -3.50 22.51 -8.30
N ASN A 474 -3.42 21.42 -7.53
CA ASN A 474 -4.18 20.21 -7.82
C ASN A 474 -5.57 20.30 -7.16
N ASP A 475 -6.63 20.28 -7.99
CA ASP A 475 -8.04 20.30 -7.56
C ASP A 475 -8.39 19.14 -6.61
N ASP A 476 -7.67 18.02 -6.71
CA ASP A 476 -7.88 16.80 -5.93
C ASP A 476 -7.85 17.01 -4.42
N TRP A 477 -6.90 17.83 -3.96
CA TRP A 477 -6.79 18.16 -2.55
C TRP A 477 -8.01 18.94 -2.04
N TYR A 478 -8.61 19.77 -2.87
CA TYR A 478 -9.68 20.69 -2.47
C TYR A 478 -11.02 19.96 -2.36
N TRP A 479 -11.41 19.20 -3.37
CA TRP A 479 -12.67 18.45 -3.29
C TRP A 479 -12.59 17.33 -2.25
N LEU A 480 -11.43 16.69 -2.09
CA LEU A 480 -11.27 15.63 -1.09
C LEU A 480 -11.37 16.21 0.32
N TYR A 481 -10.64 17.30 0.59
CA TYR A 481 -10.68 17.96 1.88
C TYR A 481 -12.07 18.48 2.22
N ALA A 482 -12.78 19.07 1.25
CA ALA A 482 -14.14 19.53 1.48
C ALA A 482 -15.10 18.39 1.82
N ALA A 483 -15.04 17.28 1.08
CA ALA A 483 -15.93 16.14 1.33
C ALA A 483 -15.68 15.50 2.71
N VAL A 484 -14.40 15.34 3.09
CA VAL A 484 -14.00 14.83 4.41
C VAL A 484 -14.44 15.78 5.52
N SER A 485 -14.14 17.08 5.38
CA SER A 485 -14.41 18.09 6.41
C SER A 485 -15.90 18.35 6.61
N CYS A 486 -16.68 18.35 5.52
CA CYS A 486 -18.13 18.49 5.59
C CYS A 486 -18.85 17.17 5.91
N ARG A 487 -18.13 16.03 5.96
CA ARG A 487 -18.69 14.67 6.16
C ARG A 487 -19.84 14.39 5.20
N CYS A 488 -19.63 14.69 3.92
CA CYS A 488 -20.68 14.71 2.91
C CYS A 488 -20.34 13.85 1.69
N LEU A 489 -21.29 13.71 0.76
CA LEU A 489 -21.08 12.95 -0.46
C LEU A 489 -20.01 13.60 -1.35
N LEU A 490 -19.24 12.79 -2.06
CA LEU A 490 -18.25 13.21 -3.04
C LEU A 490 -18.64 12.68 -4.41
N LEU A 491 -19.00 13.56 -5.34
CA LEU A 491 -19.31 13.20 -6.71
C LEU A 491 -18.06 13.25 -7.59
N THR A 492 -17.56 12.07 -7.96
CA THR A 492 -16.49 11.91 -8.93
C THR A 492 -16.46 10.49 -9.50
N ASN A 493 -16.13 10.35 -10.78
CA ASN A 493 -15.84 9.05 -11.42
C ASN A 493 -14.35 8.72 -11.39
N ASP A 494 -13.52 9.58 -10.78
CA ASP A 494 -12.12 9.27 -10.55
C ASP A 494 -11.99 8.00 -9.70
N GLU A 495 -11.08 7.12 -10.10
CA GLU A 495 -10.83 5.87 -9.39
C GLU A 495 -9.98 6.08 -8.12
N MET A 496 -9.32 7.24 -8.03
CA MET A 496 -8.45 7.67 -6.94
C MET A 496 -7.27 6.70 -6.75
N ARG A 497 -6.60 6.33 -7.85
CA ARG A 497 -5.51 5.33 -7.88
C ARG A 497 -4.09 5.91 -8.00
N ASP A 498 -3.99 7.20 -8.30
CA ASP A 498 -2.70 7.85 -8.54
C ASP A 498 -1.84 7.93 -7.27
N HIS A 499 -0.56 8.24 -7.44
CA HIS A 499 0.41 8.39 -6.35
C HIS A 499 -0.05 9.34 -5.23
N LEU A 500 -0.92 10.30 -5.54
CA LEU A 500 -1.58 11.16 -4.56
C LEU A 500 -2.35 10.32 -3.51
N PHE A 501 -3.21 9.43 -3.97
CA PHE A 501 -4.13 8.68 -3.14
C PHE A 501 -3.46 7.49 -2.44
N GLN A 502 -2.36 6.97 -3.01
CA GLN A 502 -1.52 5.96 -2.34
C GLN A 502 -0.93 6.47 -1.02
N LEU A 503 -0.73 7.80 -0.87
CA LEU A 503 -0.22 8.41 0.36
C LEU A 503 -1.26 8.46 1.48
N LEU A 504 -2.54 8.30 1.14
CA LEU A 504 -3.66 8.33 2.09
C LEU A 504 -3.83 6.99 2.84
N GLY A 505 -3.06 5.98 2.44
CA GLY A 505 -3.04 4.65 3.04
C GLY A 505 -4.17 3.74 2.57
N ASN A 506 -4.00 2.43 2.78
CA ASN A 506 -4.89 1.39 2.27
C ASN A 506 -5.98 0.93 3.26
N SER A 507 -6.11 1.58 4.43
CA SER A 507 -7.10 1.19 5.45
C SER A 507 -8.28 2.16 5.49
N PHE A 508 -8.09 3.39 6.00
CA PHE A 508 -9.17 4.36 6.18
C PHE A 508 -9.77 4.84 4.85
N PHE A 509 -8.92 5.25 3.90
CA PHE A 509 -9.37 5.92 2.70
C PHE A 509 -10.31 5.06 1.82
N PRO A 510 -10.04 3.75 1.59
CA PRO A 510 -11.00 2.89 0.88
C PRO A 510 -12.36 2.76 1.57
N ARG A 511 -12.39 2.71 2.92
CA ARG A 511 -13.64 2.69 3.72
C ARG A 511 -14.40 4.01 3.54
N TRP A 512 -13.69 5.12 3.63
CA TRP A 512 -14.27 6.45 3.42
C TRP A 512 -14.82 6.60 2.00
N LYS A 513 -14.05 6.19 0.98
CA LYS A 513 -14.45 6.25 -0.43
C LYS A 513 -15.74 5.47 -0.67
N GLU A 514 -15.83 4.23 -0.19
CA GLU A 514 -17.03 3.39 -0.32
C GLU A 514 -18.29 4.06 0.26
N LYS A 515 -18.16 4.78 1.37
CA LYS A 515 -19.30 5.44 2.05
C LYS A 515 -19.69 6.79 1.47
N HIS A 516 -18.78 7.50 0.81
CA HIS A 516 -19.00 8.89 0.42
C HIS A 516 -19.00 9.11 -1.10
N GLN A 517 -18.35 8.24 -1.88
CA GLN A 517 -18.24 8.41 -3.32
C GLN A 517 -19.57 8.11 -4.02
N VAL A 518 -20.04 9.08 -4.79
CA VAL A 518 -21.16 8.96 -5.71
C VAL A 518 -20.59 8.97 -7.13
N ARG A 519 -20.85 7.92 -7.89
CA ARG A 519 -20.44 7.80 -9.31
C ARG A 519 -21.61 8.13 -10.22
N ILE A 520 -21.33 8.54 -11.45
CA ILE A 520 -22.34 8.83 -12.46
C ILE A 520 -22.22 7.88 -13.65
N SER A 521 -23.36 7.53 -14.25
CA SER A 521 -23.39 6.99 -15.61
C SER A 521 -24.38 7.79 -16.46
N VAL A 522 -24.07 7.93 -17.75
CA VAL A 522 -24.92 8.62 -18.72
C VAL A 522 -25.26 7.64 -19.82
N SER A 523 -26.54 7.36 -20.00
CA SER A 523 -27.06 6.50 -21.06
C SER A 523 -28.03 7.26 -21.95
N ARG A 524 -28.24 6.80 -23.20
CA ARG A 524 -29.20 7.42 -24.11
C ARG A 524 -30.64 7.26 -23.66
N GLU A 525 -30.96 6.13 -23.02
CA GLU A 525 -32.31 5.76 -22.62
C GLU A 525 -32.73 6.38 -21.29
N ASN A 526 -31.87 6.31 -20.27
CA ASN A 526 -32.21 6.72 -18.90
C ASN A 526 -31.58 8.07 -18.49
N GLY A 527 -30.82 8.71 -19.38
CA GLY A 527 -30.12 9.95 -19.08
C GLY A 527 -29.04 9.77 -18.01
N LEU A 528 -28.89 10.79 -17.15
CA LEU A 528 -27.93 10.83 -16.03
C LEU A 528 -28.44 10.00 -14.84
N LYS A 529 -27.71 8.97 -14.45
CA LYS A 529 -27.93 8.19 -13.23
C LYS A 529 -26.83 8.49 -12.21
N LEU A 530 -27.23 8.74 -10.96
CA LEU A 530 -26.33 8.79 -9.81
C LEU A 530 -26.33 7.42 -9.14
N HIS A 531 -25.15 6.85 -8.95
CA HIS A 531 -24.93 5.62 -8.20
C HIS A 531 -24.49 6.01 -6.79
N MET A 532 -25.42 5.85 -5.85
CA MET A 532 -25.20 6.19 -4.45
C MET A 532 -24.32 5.14 -3.76
N PRO A 533 -23.57 5.50 -2.70
CA PRO A 533 -22.93 4.55 -1.81
C PRO A 533 -23.89 3.43 -1.37
N PRO A 534 -23.43 2.17 -1.31
CA PRO A 534 -24.26 1.05 -0.89
C PRO A 534 -24.72 1.24 0.57
N PRO A 535 -25.95 0.81 0.93
CA PRO A 535 -26.45 0.89 2.31
C PRO A 535 -25.86 -0.19 3.24
N TYR A 536 -24.78 -0.83 2.82
CA TYR A 536 -24.03 -1.89 3.51
C TYR A 536 -22.55 -1.78 3.14
N SER A 537 -21.67 -2.39 3.94
CA SER A 537 -20.22 -2.34 3.69
C SER A 537 -19.75 -3.51 2.85
N ILE A 538 -18.99 -3.21 1.79
CA ILE A 538 -18.40 -4.21 0.88
C ILE A 538 -17.05 -4.68 1.45
N VAL A 539 -17.15 -5.56 2.45
CA VAL A 539 -16.04 -6.13 3.21
C VAL A 539 -16.41 -7.55 3.63
N ILE A 540 -15.43 -8.39 3.93
CA ILE A 540 -15.68 -9.67 4.61
C ILE A 540 -16.52 -9.41 5.86
N GLN A 541 -17.63 -10.13 6.04
CA GLN A 541 -18.48 -10.03 7.22
C GLN A 541 -18.68 -11.40 7.88
N GLU A 542 -18.66 -11.39 9.20
CA GLU A 542 -18.96 -12.52 10.09
C GLU A 542 -20.20 -12.14 10.93
N SER A 543 -21.26 -12.94 10.80
CA SER A 543 -22.51 -12.73 11.53
C SER A 543 -22.47 -13.29 12.96
N GLU A 544 -23.44 -12.91 13.79
CA GLU A 544 -23.58 -13.41 15.18
C GLU A 544 -23.79 -14.94 15.25
N ASP A 545 -24.28 -15.58 14.19
CA ASP A 545 -24.46 -17.03 14.12
C ASP A 545 -23.28 -17.78 13.50
N GLY A 546 -22.22 -17.05 13.11
CA GLY A 546 -21.03 -17.58 12.47
C GLY A 546 -21.12 -17.78 10.96
N THR A 547 -22.17 -17.29 10.29
CA THR A 547 -22.23 -17.21 8.82
C THR A 547 -21.23 -16.18 8.30
N TRP A 548 -20.52 -16.53 7.21
CA TRP A 548 -19.52 -15.69 6.56
C TRP A 548 -19.98 -15.23 5.18
N HIS A 549 -19.72 -13.96 4.88
CA HIS A 549 -19.89 -13.36 3.56
C HIS A 549 -18.58 -12.74 3.08
N VAL A 550 -18.03 -13.22 1.96
CA VAL A 550 -16.72 -12.80 1.44
C VAL A 550 -16.89 -12.16 0.06
N PRO A 551 -16.62 -10.86 -0.12
CA PRO A 551 -16.70 -10.21 -1.42
C PRO A 551 -15.42 -10.42 -2.25
N MET A 552 -15.60 -10.74 -3.53
CA MET A 552 -14.52 -10.71 -4.51
C MET A 552 -14.23 -9.26 -4.95
N SER A 553 -12.96 -8.91 -5.12
CA SER A 553 -12.53 -7.64 -5.71
C SER A 553 -12.89 -7.59 -7.20
N VAL A 554 -13.45 -6.48 -7.68
CA VAL A 554 -13.66 -6.21 -9.11
C VAL A 554 -13.15 -4.81 -9.46
N GLU A 555 -12.73 -4.62 -10.72
CA GLU A 555 -12.22 -3.31 -11.18
C GLU A 555 -13.33 -2.25 -11.20
N ASP A 556 -14.50 -2.60 -11.74
CA ASP A 556 -15.66 -1.70 -11.79
C ASP A 556 -16.95 -2.48 -11.47
N ASP A 557 -17.50 -2.25 -10.28
CA ASP A 557 -18.73 -2.88 -9.81
C ASP A 557 -20.01 -2.31 -10.44
N LEU A 558 -19.92 -1.20 -11.17
CA LEU A 558 -21.02 -0.70 -11.99
C LEU A 558 -21.15 -1.46 -13.32
N GLN A 559 -20.05 -2.06 -13.79
CA GLN A 559 -20.01 -2.82 -15.04
C GLN A 559 -20.18 -4.32 -14.79
N THR A 560 -19.55 -4.82 -13.72
CA THR A 560 -19.53 -6.25 -13.41
C THR A 560 -20.21 -6.50 -12.07
N SER A 561 -21.22 -7.36 -12.07
CA SER A 561 -21.87 -7.80 -10.83
C SER A 561 -20.85 -8.49 -9.92
N ARG A 562 -20.73 -7.99 -8.69
CA ARG A 562 -19.76 -8.49 -7.72
C ARG A 562 -20.20 -9.84 -7.18
N GLN A 563 -19.34 -10.85 -7.32
CA GLN A 563 -19.54 -12.16 -6.71
C GLN A 563 -19.18 -12.14 -5.22
N TRP A 564 -19.96 -12.86 -4.44
CA TRP A 564 -19.80 -13.07 -3.00
C TRP A 564 -19.77 -14.56 -2.68
N LEU A 565 -19.02 -14.96 -1.67
CA LEU A 565 -19.12 -16.28 -1.06
C LEU A 565 -20.08 -16.19 0.12
N CYS A 566 -21.10 -17.03 0.17
CA CYS A 566 -21.92 -17.26 1.35
C CYS A 566 -21.55 -18.62 1.94
N ALA A 567 -20.92 -18.63 3.12
CA ALA A 567 -20.60 -19.84 3.85
C ALA A 567 -21.42 -19.89 5.14
N ARG A 568 -22.40 -20.80 5.20
CA ARG A 568 -23.33 -20.96 6.32
C ARG A 568 -23.31 -22.40 6.81
N ARG A 569 -23.32 -22.63 8.13
CA ARG A 569 -23.45 -23.99 8.67
C ARG A 569 -24.75 -24.63 8.19
N SER A 570 -24.69 -25.87 7.72
CA SER A 570 -25.88 -26.67 7.44
C SER A 570 -26.66 -26.84 8.74
N LYS A 571 -27.94 -26.45 8.79
CA LYS A 571 -28.77 -26.72 9.97
C LYS A 571 -28.82 -28.23 10.16
N THR A 572 -28.24 -28.72 11.25
CA THR A 572 -28.50 -30.09 11.72
C THR A 572 -29.96 -30.11 12.20
N HIS A 573 -30.83 -30.76 11.43
CA HIS A 573 -32.20 -31.07 11.86
C HIS A 573 -32.20 -32.00 13.06
#